data_AF-A0A3D0TNR6-F1
#
_entry.id   AF-A0A3D0TNR6-F1
#
_cell.length_a   1.000
_cell.length_b   1.000
_cell.length_c   1.000
_cell.angle_alpha   90.00
_cell.angle_beta   90.00
_cell.angle_gamma   90.00
#
_symmetry.space_group_name_H-M   'P 1'
#
loop_
_entity.id
_entity.type
_entity.pdbx_description
1 polymer ?
#
loop_
_entity_poly.entity_id
_entity_poly.type
_entity_poly.pdbx_seq_one_letter_code
_entity_poly.pdbx_strand_id
1 'polypeptide(L)'
;MKVSMPLPLSVLTLGADRFKAAPEIKGVTDDAKLRETASEFEAIFIQQMLKTMRESSFESDLLPKSEGEKMFQSLLDEQYAK
;
A
#
# COMPACT_ATOMS: atom_id res chain seq x y z
N MET A 1 -3.88 17.29 50.67
CA MET A 1 -2.79 17.42 49.69
C MET A 1 -2.26 16.02 49.36
N LYS A 2 -2.68 15.44 48.23
CA LYS A 2 -2.11 14.19 47.70
C LYS A 2 -1.08 14.60 46.65
N VAL A 3 0.19 14.61 47.03
CA VAL A 3 1.27 14.98 46.11
C VAL A 3 1.70 13.72 45.37
N SER A 4 1.44 13.77 44.07
CA SER A 4 1.81 12.79 43.05
C SER A 4 3.30 12.46 43.13
N MET A 5 3.62 11.17 43.24
CA MET A 5 5.00 10.67 43.24
C MET A 5 5.42 10.48 41.76
N PRO A 6 6.50 11.14 41.27
CA PRO A 6 6.94 10.95 39.90
C PRO A 6 7.54 9.55 39.75
N LEU A 7 7.03 8.78 38.78
CA LEU A 7 7.53 7.45 38.45
C LEU A 7 9.03 7.51 38.15
N PRO A 8 9.82 6.53 38.63
CA PRO A 8 11.27 6.55 38.42
C PRO A 8 11.57 6.40 36.93
N LEU A 9 12.47 7.26 36.45
CA LEU A 9 12.93 7.35 35.06
C LEU A 9 13.47 6.00 34.49
N SER A 10 13.69 5.01 35.36
CA SER A 10 14.12 3.65 35.03
C SER A 10 13.06 2.79 34.32
N VAL A 11 11.78 3.15 34.38
CA VAL A 11 10.73 2.43 33.62
C VAL A 11 10.80 2.77 32.12
N LEU A 12 11.25 3.97 31.76
CA LEU A 12 11.40 4.37 30.35
C LEU A 12 12.58 3.68 29.67
N THR A 13 13.63 3.34 30.43
CA THR A 13 14.85 2.72 29.88
C THR A 13 14.72 1.21 29.67
N LEU A 14 13.86 0.53 30.45
CA LEU A 14 13.69 -0.93 30.37
C LEU A 14 12.99 -1.41 29.08
N GLY A 15 12.30 -0.50 28.37
CA GLY A 15 11.68 -0.79 27.07
C GLY A 15 12.60 -0.57 25.86
N ALA A 16 13.70 0.16 26.01
CA ALA A 16 14.56 0.56 24.90
C ALA A 16 15.45 -0.59 24.39
N ASP A 17 15.89 -1.49 25.27
CA ASP A 17 16.75 -2.62 24.89
C ASP A 17 15.99 -3.73 24.15
N ARG A 18 14.66 -3.77 24.25
CA ARG A 18 13.81 -4.76 23.54
C ARG A 18 13.74 -4.51 22.03
N PHE A 19 14.12 -3.32 21.57
CA PHE A 19 14.13 -2.97 20.14
C PHE A 19 15.49 -3.22 19.46
N LYS A 20 16.52 -3.65 20.20
CA LYS A 20 17.90 -3.74 19.69
C LYS A 20 18.22 -5.02 18.90
N ALA A 21 17.27 -5.92 18.76
CA ALA A 21 17.38 -7.13 17.95
C ALA A 21 16.40 -7.10 16.76
N ALA A 22 16.46 -6.03 15.97
CA ALA A 22 16.06 -6.17 14.58
C ALA A 22 17.08 -7.11 13.91
N PRO A 23 16.66 -8.18 13.23
CA PRO A 23 17.61 -8.96 12.44
C PRO A 23 18.36 -8.00 11.53
N GLU A 24 19.68 -8.13 11.42
CA GLU A 24 20.42 -7.45 10.35
C GLU A 24 19.77 -7.90 9.04
N ILE A 25 18.93 -7.02 8.47
CA ILE A 25 18.50 -7.17 7.09
C ILE A 25 19.78 -6.95 6.31
N LYS A 26 20.47 -8.04 5.99
CA LYS A 26 21.51 -8.05 4.96
C LYS A 26 20.87 -7.35 3.78
N GLY A 27 21.26 -6.09 3.57
CA GLY A 27 20.69 -5.23 2.55
C GLY A 27 20.63 -6.05 1.27
N VAL A 28 19.42 -6.18 0.75
CA VAL A 28 19.12 -7.02 -0.40
C VAL A 28 20.17 -6.74 -1.46
N THR A 29 21.07 -7.70 -1.71
CA THR A 29 22.16 -7.60 -2.68
C THR A 29 21.64 -7.65 -4.12
N ASP A 30 20.34 -7.45 -4.31
CA ASP A 30 19.60 -7.69 -5.52
C ASP A 30 18.60 -6.55 -5.74
N ASP A 31 19.16 -5.35 -5.93
CA ASP A 31 18.40 -4.14 -6.28
C ASP A 31 17.54 -4.36 -7.53
N ALA A 32 17.98 -5.25 -8.43
CA ALA A 32 17.22 -5.70 -9.59
C ALA A 32 15.93 -6.42 -9.17
N LYS A 33 15.99 -7.37 -8.22
CA LYS A 33 14.80 -8.06 -7.71
C LYS A 33 13.86 -7.14 -6.92
N LEU A 34 14.42 -6.18 -6.18
CA LEU A 34 13.59 -5.14 -5.54
C LEU A 34 12.87 -4.29 -6.58
N ARG A 35 13.54 -3.93 -7.67
CA ARG A 35 12.95 -3.11 -8.74
C ARG A 35 11.91 -3.89 -9.55
N GLU A 36 12.14 -5.17 -9.81
CA GLU A 36 11.18 -6.07 -10.44
C GLU A 36 9.91 -6.19 -9.60
N THR A 37 10.05 -6.53 -8.32
CA THR A 37 8.90 -6.62 -7.41
C THR A 37 8.18 -5.27 -7.25
N ALA A 38 8.92 -4.15 -7.16
CA ALA A 38 8.31 -2.82 -7.13
C ALA A 38 7.50 -2.52 -8.41
N SER A 39 7.99 -2.93 -9.58
CA SER A 39 7.27 -2.77 -10.86
C SER A 39 5.97 -3.59 -10.88
N GLU A 40 5.98 -4.80 -10.32
CA GLU A 40 4.77 -5.61 -10.19
C GLU A 40 3.74 -4.96 -9.25
N PHE A 41 4.18 -4.33 -8.17
CA PHE A 41 3.30 -3.56 -7.29
C PHE A 41 2.77 -2.29 -7.95
N GLU A 42 3.57 -1.61 -8.77
CA GLU A 42 3.16 -0.42 -9.52
C GLU A 42 2.03 -0.75 -10.51
N ALA A 43 2.11 -1.90 -11.19
CA ALA A 43 1.04 -2.39 -12.07
C ALA A 43 -0.32 -2.50 -11.33
N ILE A 44 -0.32 -3.14 -10.16
CA ILE A 44 -1.53 -3.30 -9.33
C ILE A 44 -2.05 -1.94 -8.86
N PHE A 45 -1.14 -1.04 -8.49
CA PHE A 45 -1.48 0.31 -8.05
C PHE A 45 -2.16 1.12 -9.16
N ILE A 46 -1.60 1.12 -10.37
CA ILE A 46 -2.17 1.81 -11.53
C ILE A 46 -3.55 1.24 -11.87
N GLN A 47 -3.70 -0.09 -11.87
CA GLN A 47 -5.00 -0.72 -12.10
C GLN A 47 -6.05 -0.26 -11.09
N GLN A 48 -5.71 -0.23 -9.80
CA GLN A 48 -6.62 0.22 -8.76
C GLN A 48 -6.95 1.72 -8.89
N MET A 49 -5.97 2.54 -9.24
CA MET A 49 -6.19 3.97 -9.49
C MET A 49 -7.16 4.19 -10.66
N LEU A 50 -6.93 3.55 -11.80
CA LEU A 50 -7.79 3.63 -12.98
C LEU A 50 -9.22 3.17 -12.67
N LYS A 51 -9.36 2.07 -11.93
CA LYS A 51 -10.65 1.55 -11.50
C LYS A 51 -11.40 2.57 -10.65
N THR A 52 -10.76 3.13 -9.62
CA THR A 52 -11.39 4.12 -8.74
C THR A 52 -11.77 5.40 -9.50
N MET A 53 -10.95 5.85 -10.45
CA MET A 53 -11.30 6.99 -11.30
C MET A 53 -12.57 6.73 -12.12
N ARG A 54 -12.71 5.52 -12.70
CA ARG A 54 -13.91 5.15 -13.47
C ARG A 54 -15.15 5.00 -12.60
N GLU A 55 -15.01 4.41 -11.40
CA GLU A 55 -16.11 4.29 -10.43
C GLU A 55 -16.59 5.67 -9.94
N SER A 56 -15.70 6.66 -9.88
CA SER A 56 -16.07 8.04 -9.52
C SER A 56 -16.73 8.83 -10.67
N SER A 57 -16.70 8.32 -11.90
CA SER A 57 -17.40 8.94 -13.02
C SER A 57 -18.90 8.70 -12.90
N PHE A 58 -19.70 9.72 -13.17
CA PHE A 58 -21.15 9.56 -13.22
C PHE A 58 -21.53 8.63 -14.38
N GLU A 59 -22.15 7.50 -14.06
CA GLU A 59 -22.84 6.68 -15.04
C GLU A 59 -24.03 7.47 -15.57
N SER A 60 -24.09 7.67 -16.89
CA SER A 60 -25.21 8.39 -17.48
C SER A 60 -26.41 7.45 -17.61
N ASP A 61 -27.57 7.86 -17.12
CA ASP A 61 -28.84 7.12 -17.29
C ASP A 61 -29.23 6.96 -18.77
N LEU A 62 -28.68 7.81 -19.65
CA LEU A 62 -28.92 7.79 -21.09
C LEU A 62 -28.07 6.74 -21.84
N LEU A 63 -26.90 6.38 -21.32
CA LEU A 63 -25.99 5.38 -21.89
C LEU A 63 -25.59 4.39 -20.81
N PRO A 64 -26.42 3.38 -20.54
CA PRO A 64 -26.09 2.34 -19.58
C PRO A 64 -24.93 1.50 -20.09
N LYS A 65 -23.87 1.35 -19.28
CA LYS A 65 -22.75 0.47 -19.61
C LYS A 65 -23.22 -0.98 -19.73
N SER A 66 -22.88 -1.59 -20.85
CA SER A 66 -23.09 -3.02 -21.08
C SER A 66 -22.08 -3.86 -20.31
N GLU A 67 -22.44 -5.09 -19.94
CA GLU A 67 -21.50 -6.07 -19.36
C GLU A 67 -20.31 -6.35 -20.29
N GLY A 68 -20.51 -6.30 -21.61
CA GLY A 68 -19.42 -6.42 -22.58
C GLY A 68 -18.43 -5.25 -22.50
N GLU A 69 -18.94 -4.04 -22.30
CA GLU A 69 -18.10 -2.84 -22.14
C GLU A 69 -17.25 -2.94 -20.86
N LYS A 70 -17.83 -3.39 -19.74
CA LYS A 70 -17.08 -3.64 -18.50
C LYS A 70 -15.95 -4.66 -18.69
N MET A 71 -16.21 -5.72 -19.46
CA MET A 71 -15.20 -6.75 -19.76
C MET A 71 -14.05 -6.17 -20.59
N PHE A 72 -14.35 -5.49 -21.70
CA PHE A 72 -13.31 -4.87 -22.54
C PHE A 72 -12.56 -3.76 -21.80
N GLN A 73 -13.24 -3.02 -20.91
CA GLN A 73 -12.62 -2.02 -20.07
C GLN A 73 -11.63 -2.64 -19.08
N SER A 74 -11.98 -3.79 -18.48
CA SER A 74 -11.09 -4.51 -17.57
C SER A 74 -9.85 -5.01 -18.32
N LEU A 75 -10.02 -5.51 -19.53
CA LEU A 75 -8.90 -5.91 -20.39
C LEU A 75 -8.01 -4.73 -20.79
N LEU A 76 -8.61 -3.55 -21.03
CA LEU A 76 -7.85 -2.33 -21.32
C LEU A 76 -7.03 -1.88 -20.11
N ASP A 77 -7.61 -1.97 -18.91
CA ASP A 77 -6.95 -1.60 -17.66
C ASP A 77 -5.75 -2.52 -17.35
N GLU A 78 -5.87 -3.82 -17.64
CA GLU A 78 -4.76 -4.76 -17.54
C GLU A 78 -3.62 -4.43 -18.52
N GLN A 79 -3.93 -3.93 -19.72
CA GLN A 79 -2.91 -3.55 -20.69
C GLN A 79 -2.21 -2.24 -20.35
N TYR A 80 -2.86 -1.35 -19.61
CA TYR A 80 -2.23 -0.13 -19.09
C TYR A 80 -1.37 -0.37 -17.85
N ALA A 81 -1.61 -1.48 -17.14
CA ALA A 81 -0.84 -1.86 -15.95
C ALA A 81 0.44 -2.64 -16.28
N LYS A 82 0.59 -3.16 -17.50
CA LYS A 82 1.83 -3.82 -17.98
C LYS A 82 2.88 -2.82 -18.46
#